data_AF-A0A661YZZ0-F1
#
_entry.id   AF-A0A661YZZ0-F1
#
_cell.length_a   1.000
_cell.length_b   1.000
_cell.length_c   1.000
_cell.angle_alpha   90.00
_cell.angle_beta   90.00
_cell.angle_gamma   90.00
#
_symmetry.space_group_name_H-M   'P 1'
#
loop_
_entity.id
_entity.type
_entity.pdbx_description
1 polymer ?
#
loop_
_entity_poly.entity_id
_entity_poly.type
_entity_poly.pdbx_seq_one_letter_code
_entity_poly.pdbx_strand_id
1 'polypeptide(L)'
;MNKVHSEKLTTISELSPNRRELSFRAKVIELGDVKTITKRDTGEEHQVQEVLIGDETGTVLLSAWNENVNAFEIGKTYVFRNVKTILFQRQIRVSLGRLGTAEESENTITKINDSNNISEQEHEMERRYRSYSNRDYYSRY
;
A
#
# COMPACT_ATOMS: atom_id res chain seq x y z
N MET A 1 -27.74 -1.72 -20.06
CA MET A 1 -27.54 -2.58 -18.87
C MET A 1 -26.17 -2.27 -18.29
N ASN A 2 -26.12 -1.53 -17.18
CA ASN A 2 -24.86 -1.25 -16.50
C ASN A 2 -24.44 -2.51 -15.76
N LYS A 3 -23.33 -3.10 -16.20
CA LYS A 3 -22.71 -4.25 -15.56
C LYS A 3 -22.12 -3.75 -14.23
N VAL A 4 -22.87 -3.90 -13.14
CA VAL A 4 -22.36 -3.67 -11.78
C VAL A 4 -21.26 -4.71 -11.56
N HIS A 5 -20.00 -4.35 -11.81
CA HIS A 5 -18.89 -5.15 -11.35
C HIS A 5 -18.84 -4.96 -9.84
N SER A 6 -19.17 -6.00 -9.07
CA SER A 6 -18.86 -5.98 -7.65
C SER A 6 -17.34 -5.81 -7.52
N GLU A 7 -16.91 -4.72 -6.91
CA GLU A 7 -15.49 -4.47 -6.65
C GLU A 7 -14.93 -5.63 -5.81
N LYS A 8 -13.89 -6.30 -6.30
CA LYS A 8 -13.23 -7.37 -5.56
C LYS A 8 -12.32 -6.76 -4.50
N LEU A 9 -12.67 -6.92 -3.23
CA LEU A 9 -11.79 -6.59 -2.12
C LEU A 9 -10.87 -7.78 -1.84
N THR A 10 -9.57 -7.51 -1.79
CA THR A 10 -8.52 -8.48 -1.43
C THR A 10 -8.33 -8.48 0.08
N THR A 11 -8.06 -9.62 0.70
CA THR A 11 -7.73 -9.68 2.14
C THR A 11 -6.25 -9.40 2.37
N ILE A 12 -5.89 -8.99 3.58
CA ILE A 12 -4.50 -8.65 3.91
C ILE A 12 -3.56 -9.84 3.72
N SER A 13 -3.95 -11.05 4.11
CA SER A 13 -3.11 -12.25 3.94
C SER A 13 -2.82 -12.59 2.47
N GLU A 14 -3.65 -12.14 1.53
CA GLU A 14 -3.47 -12.37 0.09
C GLU A 14 -2.55 -11.32 -0.58
N LEU A 15 -2.14 -10.28 0.16
CA LEU A 15 -1.23 -9.29 -0.36
C LEU A 15 0.14 -9.91 -0.61
N SER A 16 0.59 -9.76 -1.85
CA SER A 16 1.92 -10.16 -2.30
C SER A 16 2.71 -8.93 -2.74
N PRO A 17 4.05 -9.00 -2.85
CA PRO A 17 4.87 -7.87 -3.27
C PRO A 17 4.55 -7.37 -4.69
N ASN A 18 4.81 -6.08 -4.96
CA ASN A 18 4.78 -5.46 -6.29
C ASN A 18 3.43 -5.52 -7.03
N ARG A 19 2.32 -5.62 -6.29
CA ARG A 19 0.96 -5.57 -6.84
C ARG A 19 0.51 -4.13 -6.98
N ARG A 20 -0.40 -3.89 -7.93
CA ARG A 20 -0.95 -2.57 -8.25
C ARG A 20 -2.46 -2.66 -8.34
N GLU A 21 -3.13 -1.52 -8.22
CA GLU A 21 -4.58 -1.39 -8.43
C GLU A 21 -5.37 -2.32 -7.51
N LEU A 22 -4.90 -2.48 -6.27
CA LEU A 22 -5.58 -3.28 -5.27
C LEU A 22 -6.64 -2.44 -4.55
N SER A 23 -7.70 -3.11 -4.14
CA SER A 23 -8.69 -2.59 -3.20
C SER A 23 -8.83 -3.57 -2.04
N PHE A 24 -8.90 -3.07 -0.81
CA PHE A 24 -9.14 -3.88 0.39
C PHE A 24 -9.84 -3.05 1.46
N ARG A 25 -10.39 -3.72 2.48
CA ARG A 25 -10.95 -3.08 3.66
C ARG A 25 -10.09 -3.42 4.86
N ALA A 26 -9.74 -2.42 5.66
CA ALA A 26 -8.95 -2.65 6.86
C ALA A 26 -9.31 -1.64 7.96
N LYS A 27 -9.14 -2.05 9.21
CA LYS A 27 -9.24 -1.23 10.40
C LYS A 27 -7.89 -0.65 10.78
N VAL A 28 -7.87 0.61 11.17
CA VAL A 28 -6.68 1.29 11.70
C VAL A 28 -6.42 0.82 13.13
N ILE A 29 -5.20 0.37 13.38
CA ILE A 29 -4.73 -0.16 14.67
C ILE A 29 -3.82 0.86 15.35
N GLU A 30 -2.88 1.42 14.60
CA GLU A 30 -1.87 2.36 15.12
C GLU A 30 -1.50 3.40 14.07
N LEU A 31 -1.21 4.61 14.54
CA LEU A 31 -0.68 5.72 13.72
C LEU A 31 0.77 5.97 14.13
N GLY A 32 1.69 5.86 13.17
CA GLY A 32 3.08 6.23 13.36
C GLY A 32 3.31 7.74 13.21
N ASP A 33 4.55 8.15 13.46
CA ASP A 33 4.99 9.54 13.28
C ASP A 33 5.01 9.95 11.81
N VAL A 34 4.70 11.22 11.56
CA VAL A 34 4.86 11.86 10.25
C VAL A 34 6.34 12.13 9.98
N LYS A 35 6.83 11.71 8.82
CA LYS A 35 8.21 11.90 8.38
C LYS A 35 8.24 12.69 7.08
N THR A 36 9.24 13.57 6.93
CA THR A 36 9.53 14.25 5.67
C THR A 36 10.66 13.53 4.95
N ILE A 37 10.43 13.20 3.69
CA ILE A 37 11.36 12.53 2.79
C ILE A 37 11.70 13.49 1.65
N THR A 38 12.95 13.89 1.56
CA THR A 38 13.46 14.73 0.46
C THR A 38 13.97 13.85 -0.68
N LYS A 39 13.43 14.06 -1.88
CA LYS A 39 13.90 13.40 -3.09
C LYS A 39 15.27 13.95 -3.48
N ARG A 40 16.28 13.07 -3.54
CA ARG A 40 17.70 13.48 -3.72
C ARG A 40 17.96 14.28 -4.99
N ASP A 41 17.27 13.94 -6.07
CA ASP A 41 17.51 14.44 -7.41
C ASP A 41 16.77 15.75 -7.72
N THR A 42 15.61 15.99 -7.11
CA THR A 42 14.81 17.22 -7.34
C THR A 42 14.78 18.16 -6.15
N GLY A 43 15.17 17.70 -4.96
CA GLY A 43 15.00 18.45 -3.71
C GLY A 43 13.56 18.53 -3.22
N GLU A 44 12.61 17.91 -3.92
CA GLU A 44 11.20 17.92 -3.53
C GLU A 44 10.99 17.18 -2.20
N GLU A 45 10.19 17.77 -1.32
CA GLU A 45 9.84 17.16 -0.05
C GLU A 45 8.48 16.45 -0.15
N HIS A 46 8.42 15.24 0.39
CA HIS A 46 7.21 14.45 0.53
C HIS A 46 7.00 14.07 1.98
N GLN A 47 5.76 14.11 2.45
CA GLN A 47 5.43 13.62 3.78
C GLN A 47 4.90 12.19 3.70
N VAL A 48 5.23 11.40 4.71
CA VAL A 48 4.74 10.02 4.85
C VAL A 48 4.40 9.74 6.31
N GLN A 49 3.28 9.04 6.51
CA GLN A 49 2.91 8.47 7.80
C GLN A 49 2.74 6.96 7.62
N GLU A 50 3.41 6.16 8.45
CA GLU A 50 3.16 4.73 8.52
C GLU A 50 1.95 4.48 9.41
N VAL A 51 1.03 3.62 8.95
CA VAL A 51 -0.21 3.29 9.66
C VAL A 51 -0.33 1.78 9.72
N LEU A 52 -0.43 1.22 10.93
CA LEU A 52 -0.72 -0.20 11.09
C LEU A 52 -2.21 -0.42 10.86
N ILE A 53 -2.55 -1.27 9.89
CA ILE A 53 -3.93 -1.61 9.53
C ILE A 53 -4.12 -3.13 9.55
N GLY A 54 -5.34 -3.59 9.76
CA GLY A 54 -5.65 -5.03 9.86
C GLY A 54 -7.06 -5.42 9.47
N ASP A 55 -7.21 -6.70 9.14
CA ASP A 55 -8.46 -7.41 8.93
C ASP A 55 -8.41 -8.77 9.66
N GLU A 56 -9.43 -9.61 9.48
CA GLU A 56 -9.49 -10.92 10.12
C GLU A 56 -8.40 -11.90 9.66
N THR A 57 -7.67 -11.57 8.59
CA THR A 57 -6.65 -12.42 7.97
C THR A 57 -5.23 -12.02 8.33
N GLY A 58 -4.97 -10.75 8.64
CA GLY A 58 -3.65 -10.29 9.05
C GLY A 58 -3.57 -8.79 9.32
N THR A 59 -2.33 -8.32 9.51
CA THR A 59 -1.99 -6.89 9.62
C THR A 59 -0.88 -6.52 8.63
N VAL A 60 -0.86 -5.25 8.22
CA VAL A 60 0.14 -4.70 7.31
C VAL A 60 0.37 -3.22 7.59
N LEU A 61 1.59 -2.75 7.37
CA LEU A 61 1.91 -1.33 7.37
C LEU A 61 1.52 -0.65 6.04
N LEU A 62 0.73 0.41 6.16
CA LEU A 62 0.35 1.35 5.12
C LEU A 62 1.23 2.60 5.19
N SER A 63 1.96 2.90 4.12
CA SER A 63 2.61 4.19 3.89
C SER A 63 1.61 5.15 3.25
N ALA A 64 1.08 6.08 4.05
CA ALA A 64 0.20 7.15 3.61
C ALA A 64 1.02 8.38 3.20
N TRP A 65 0.95 8.77 1.93
CA TRP A 65 1.78 9.84 1.37
C TRP A 65 1.03 11.15 1.21
N ASN A 66 1.75 12.25 1.45
CA ASN A 66 1.36 13.63 1.17
C ASN A 66 -0.03 13.96 1.73
N GLU A 67 -1.02 14.21 0.87
CA GLU A 67 -2.38 14.58 1.25
C GLU A 67 -3.12 13.53 2.11
N ASN A 68 -2.61 12.29 2.15
CA ASN A 68 -3.17 11.21 2.96
C ASN A 68 -2.56 11.13 4.37
N VAL A 69 -1.60 11.98 4.70
CA VAL A 69 -1.03 12.08 6.05
C VAL A 69 -2.08 12.63 7.02
N ASN A 70 -2.16 12.07 8.22
CA ASN A 70 -3.17 12.41 9.25
C ASN A 70 -4.63 12.20 8.79
N ALA A 71 -4.87 11.44 7.72
CA ALA A 71 -6.22 11.19 7.19
C ALA A 71 -7.01 10.08 7.94
N PHE A 72 -6.39 9.47 8.96
CA PHE A 72 -6.88 8.25 9.59
C PHE A 72 -7.05 8.40 11.09
N GLU A 73 -8.06 7.72 11.63
CA GLU A 73 -8.30 7.64 13.07
C GLU A 73 -8.19 6.18 13.55
N ILE A 74 -7.56 5.98 14.70
CA ILE A 74 -7.43 4.66 15.33
C ILE A 74 -8.82 4.08 15.62
N GLY A 75 -9.00 2.79 15.29
CA GLY A 75 -10.23 2.06 15.55
C GLY A 75 -11.26 2.13 14.42
N LYS A 76 -11.14 3.08 13.48
CA LYS A 76 -12.02 3.18 12.32
C LYS A 76 -11.65 2.21 11.21
N THR A 77 -12.65 1.83 10.42
CA THR A 77 -12.49 0.95 9.25
C THR A 77 -12.60 1.77 7.97
N TYR A 78 -11.69 1.55 7.03
CA TYR A 78 -11.67 2.23 5.75
C TYR A 78 -11.63 1.21 4.62
N VAL A 79 -12.19 1.58 3.46
CA VAL A 79 -11.95 0.89 2.20
C VAL A 79 -10.91 1.67 1.42
N PHE A 80 -9.79 1.01 1.16
CA PHE A 80 -8.67 1.53 0.40
C PHE A 80 -8.80 1.07 -1.04
N ARG A 81 -8.57 1.98 -1.99
CA ARG A 81 -8.69 1.71 -3.44
C ARG A 81 -7.50 2.21 -4.20
N ASN A 82 -7.19 1.50 -5.28
CA ASN A 82 -6.08 1.81 -6.18
C ASN A 82 -4.74 1.98 -5.43
N VAL A 83 -4.54 1.15 -4.39
CA VAL A 83 -3.29 1.08 -3.64
C VAL A 83 -2.32 0.11 -4.30
N LYS A 84 -1.06 0.19 -3.89
CA LYS A 84 0.02 -0.67 -4.39
C LYS A 84 0.70 -1.37 -3.23
N THR A 85 1.27 -2.54 -3.48
CA THR A 85 2.23 -3.15 -2.56
C THR A 85 3.64 -2.96 -3.09
N ILE A 86 4.57 -2.61 -2.21
CA ILE A 86 5.99 -2.43 -2.52
C ILE A 86 6.82 -3.27 -1.56
N LEU A 87 8.08 -3.53 -1.93
CA LEU A 87 9.08 -4.01 -0.99
C LEU A 87 9.87 -2.84 -0.42
N PHE A 88 9.83 -2.68 0.90
CA PHE A 88 10.69 -1.78 1.64
C PHE A 88 11.53 -2.62 2.60
N GLN A 89 12.86 -2.56 2.46
CA GLN A 89 13.78 -3.40 3.26
C GLN A 89 13.39 -4.90 3.25
N ARG A 90 13.01 -5.44 2.08
CA ARG A 90 12.55 -6.83 1.88
C ARG A 90 11.22 -7.21 2.55
N GLN A 91 10.53 -6.26 3.13
CA GLN A 91 9.19 -6.45 3.71
C GLN A 91 8.12 -5.78 2.86
N ILE A 92 6.89 -6.29 2.93
CA ILE A 92 5.76 -5.66 2.24
C ILE A 92 5.37 -4.36 2.95
N ARG A 93 5.07 -3.34 2.16
CA ARG A 93 4.29 -2.16 2.56
C ARG A 93 3.16 -1.95 1.58
N VAL A 94 2.00 -1.52 2.07
CA VAL A 94 0.96 -0.94 1.22
C VAL A 94 1.29 0.54 1.03
N SER A 95 1.22 1.06 -0.19
CA SER A 95 1.43 2.47 -0.49
C SER A 95 0.13 3.10 -0.98
N LEU A 96 -0.33 4.10 -0.25
CA LEU A 96 -1.42 5.01 -0.64
C LEU A 96 -0.81 6.37 -1.03
N GLY A 97 -0.85 6.67 -2.32
CA GLY A 97 -0.42 7.96 -2.85
C GLY A 97 -1.51 8.55 -3.74
N ARG A 98 -1.16 9.58 -4.51
CA ARG A 98 -2.08 10.48 -5.24
C ARG A 98 -3.26 9.87 -6.01
N LEU A 99 -3.11 8.65 -6.54
CA LEU A 99 -4.16 8.01 -7.33
C LEU A 99 -5.07 7.08 -6.52
N GLY A 100 -4.68 6.75 -5.30
CA GLY A 100 -5.47 5.91 -4.41
C GLY A 100 -6.40 6.76 -3.55
N THR A 101 -7.44 6.10 -3.03
CA THR A 101 -8.39 6.72 -2.11
C THR A 101 -8.57 5.85 -0.87
N ALA A 102 -8.97 6.47 0.23
CA ALA A 102 -9.42 5.78 1.42
C ALA A 102 -10.72 6.43 1.89
N GLU A 103 -11.76 5.61 2.06
CA GLU A 103 -13.09 6.07 2.46
C GLU A 103 -13.50 5.33 3.73
N GLU A 104 -13.99 6.04 4.74
CA GLU A 104 -14.52 5.43 5.96
C GLU A 104 -15.68 4.49 5.60
N SER A 105 -15.71 3.31 6.21
CA SER A 105 -16.70 2.28 5.93
C SER A 105 -17.63 2.07 7.12
N GLU A 106 -18.93 2.06 6.87
CA GLU A 106 -19.94 1.63 7.85
C GLU A 106 -19.77 0.15 8.24
N ASN A 107 -19.19 -0.66 7.35
CA ASN A 107 -18.90 -2.06 7.60
C ASN A 107 -17.62 -2.21 8.42
N THR A 108 -17.77 -2.14 9.74
CA THR A 108 -16.64 -2.19 10.67
C THR A 108 -16.02 -3.60 10.78
N ILE A 109 -14.70 -3.64 10.93
CA ILE A 109 -13.95 -4.86 11.26
C ILE A 109 -13.78 -4.92 12.78
N THR A 110 -14.31 -5.98 13.40
CA THR A 110 -14.27 -6.17 14.86
C THR A 110 -13.14 -7.08 15.32
N LYS A 111 -12.81 -8.09 14.53
CA LYS A 111 -11.73 -9.05 14.80
C LYS A 111 -10.58 -8.80 13.84
N ILE A 112 -9.38 -8.70 14.39
CA ILE A 112 -8.13 -8.58 13.65
C ILE A 112 -7.26 -9.80 13.97
N ASN A 113 -6.52 -10.31 12.98
CA ASN A 113 -5.47 -11.29 13.20
C ASN A 113 -4.10 -10.58 13.33
N ASP A 114 -3.77 -10.13 14.53
CA ASP A 114 -2.51 -9.46 14.86
C ASP A 114 -1.30 -10.40 14.84
N SER A 115 -1.52 -11.71 14.98
CA SER A 115 -0.44 -12.72 14.89
C SER A 115 0.15 -12.90 13.49
N ASN A 116 -0.54 -12.39 12.46
CA ASN A 116 -0.09 -12.47 11.06
C ASN A 116 0.22 -11.07 10.51
N ASN A 117 1.32 -10.48 10.97
CA ASN A 117 1.82 -9.23 10.40
C ASN A 117 2.64 -9.51 9.13
N ILE A 118 2.03 -9.32 7.96
CA ILE A 118 2.69 -9.55 6.67
C ILE A 118 3.77 -8.51 6.36
N SER A 119 3.76 -7.37 7.08
CA SER A 119 4.79 -6.34 6.91
C SER A 119 6.06 -6.60 7.74
N GLU A 120 6.07 -7.66 8.55
CA GLU A 120 7.26 -8.16 9.25
C GLU A 120 7.87 -9.39 8.57
N GLN A 121 7.15 -10.00 7.63
CA GLN A 121 7.63 -11.17 6.88
C GLN A 121 8.69 -10.76 5.86
N GLU A 122 9.80 -11.51 5.82
CA GLU A 122 10.79 -11.36 4.77
C GLU A 122 10.31 -11.99 3.48
N HIS A 123 10.40 -11.22 2.39
CA HIS A 123 10.15 -11.72 1.05
C HIS A 123 11.45 -11.74 0.25
N GLU A 124 11.64 -12.80 -0.54
CA GLU A 124 12.74 -12.84 -1.50
C GLU A 124 12.53 -11.73 -2.54
N MET A 125 13.58 -10.94 -2.77
CA MET A 125 13.60 -10.09 -3.96
C MET A 125 13.66 -11.03 -5.15
N GLU A 126 12.59 -11.07 -5.93
CA GLU A 126 12.59 -11.70 -7.25
C GLU A 126 13.77 -11.08 -8.01
N ARG A 127 14.86 -11.85 -8.15
CA ARG A 127 16.07 -11.39 -8.83
C ARG A 127 15.65 -11.19 -10.28
N ARG A 128 15.19 -9.99 -10.61
CA ARG A 128 15.09 -9.55 -12.00
C ARG A 128 16.52 -9.57 -12.52
N TYR A 129 16.93 -10.70 -13.07
CA TYR A 129 17.94 -10.71 -14.11
C TYR A 129 17.40 -9.75 -15.16
N ARG A 130 17.85 -8.49 -15.10
CA ARG A 130 17.81 -7.58 -16.24
C ARG A 130 18.74 -8.22 -17.26
N SER A 131 18.21 -9.15 -18.04
CA SER A 131 18.81 -9.53 -19.31
C SER A 131 18.78 -8.27 -20.17
N TYR A 132 19.89 -7.54 -20.18
CA TYR A 132 20.17 -6.55 -21.20
C TYR A 132 20.21 -7.31 -22.54
N SER A 133 19.11 -7.21 -23.28
CA SER A 133 18.96 -7.73 -24.63
C SER A 133 18.02 -6.81 -25.42
N ASN A 134 18.65 -5.86 -26.13
CA ASN A 134 18.23 -5.20 -27.36
C ASN A 134 16.76 -4.78 -27.56
N ARG A 135 16.53 -3.46 -27.67
CA ARG A 135 16.07 -2.85 -28.93
C ARG A 135 16.26 -1.33 -28.99
N ASP A 136 17.24 -0.95 -29.81
CA ASP A 136 17.36 0.18 -30.75
C ASP A 136 16.00 0.74 -31.29
N TYR A 137 15.78 1.95 -31.81
CA TYR A 137 16.58 3.12 -32.23
C TYR A 137 15.61 4.26 -32.60
N TYR A 138 15.99 5.53 -32.41
CA TYR A 138 15.82 6.63 -33.40
C TYR A 138 16.77 7.75 -32.92
N SER A 139 18.02 7.71 -33.38
CA SER A 139 18.56 8.47 -34.53
C SER A 139 18.43 9.99 -34.36
N ARG A 140 19.55 10.64 -34.06
CA ARG A 140 19.74 12.08 -34.22
C ARG A 140 21.00 12.29 -35.07
N TYR A 141 20.78 12.43 -36.36
CA TYR A 141 21.48 13.37 -37.23
C TYR A 141 20.40 14.15 -37.98
#